data_AF-A0A6N1Y991-F1
#
_entry.id   AF-A0A6N1Y991-F1
#
_cell.length_a   1.000
_cell.length_b   1.000
_cell.length_c   1.000
_cell.angle_alpha   90.00
_cell.angle_beta   90.00
_cell.angle_gamma   90.00
#
_symmetry.space_group_name_H-M   'P 1'
#
loop_
_entity.id
_entity.type
_entity.pdbx_description
1 polymer ?
#
loop_
_entity_poly.entity_id
_entity_poly.type
_entity_poly.pdbx_seq_one_letter_code
_entity_poly.pdbx_strand_id
1 'polypeptide(L)'
;MFVKPFIYLVLWGWLFGLSIAQAKEEHIVDHVDLISLDAQLSLPDLINQTLEKYPDYALIAAMQQESDALQERGSRWISGAPQLQGYYKDDFAGTNTGFYEFDGTLQVPVWNWGQRSAGLQLAEQAGQSVEQQVKAIKLKVAGLVRETLWLLKLEDVRYELAKKEFFLAERLMQTVQRRVDLGDLPRSDFLLAQSASLQKKIALINQEAAVIHARKRYYFLTQTYKIPEQINEVQSTERAINEAHPELAAMNAIIARRKAQVEWVKAQGSGQTTVAIGGVTESSSRNDRAINSITFAVNVPFGGSAFLAPKIAAANRNLVAAKTQKMHAYRALLAKLHDAEHRLEVELAQFEMTQQMRANAQEHLKMTEMSFNAGEINLMDFLRIQTQAYKAIKNAQESGIRLQRDIAFYNQAVGVMP
;
A
#
# COMPACT_ATOMS: atom_id res chain seq x y z
N MET A 1 72.75 11.99 -24.10
CA MET A 1 71.72 12.17 -23.05
C MET A 1 70.48 11.43 -23.52
N PHE A 2 70.02 10.46 -22.74
CA PHE A 2 69.51 9.17 -23.21
C PHE A 2 68.13 9.17 -23.89
N VAL A 3 68.07 8.55 -25.07
CA VAL A 3 66.87 8.04 -25.76
C VAL A 3 67.22 6.62 -26.22
N LYS A 4 66.42 5.60 -25.87
CA LYS A 4 66.40 4.30 -26.58
C LYS A 4 65.01 3.64 -26.53
N PRO A 5 64.50 3.13 -27.67
CA PRO A 5 63.26 2.39 -27.76
C PRO A 5 63.48 0.86 -27.96
N PHE A 6 62.40 0.12 -27.70
CA PHE A 6 61.86 -1.09 -28.38
C PHE A 6 62.70 -2.39 -28.59
N ILE A 7 62.06 -3.51 -28.19
CA ILE A 7 61.98 -4.87 -28.80
C ILE A 7 62.79 -6.04 -28.18
N TYR A 8 62.00 -6.88 -27.49
CA TYR A 8 61.87 -8.36 -27.44
C TYR A 8 63.10 -9.29 -27.38
N LEU A 9 63.11 -10.15 -26.35
CA LEU A 9 63.34 -11.58 -26.55
C LEU A 9 62.61 -12.43 -25.50
N VAL A 10 61.92 -13.43 -26.04
CA VAL A 10 61.06 -14.45 -25.43
C VAL A 10 61.82 -15.35 -24.46
N LEU A 11 61.23 -15.66 -23.31
CA LEU A 11 61.52 -16.90 -22.59
C LEU A 11 60.26 -17.45 -21.91
N TRP A 12 59.86 -18.61 -22.40
CA TRP A 12 58.85 -19.52 -21.87
C TRP A 12 59.04 -19.80 -20.38
N GLY A 13 57.97 -19.65 -19.62
CA GLY A 13 57.86 -20.13 -18.25
C GLY A 13 56.48 -20.76 -18.05
N TRP A 14 56.46 -22.09 -18.08
CA TRP A 14 55.36 -22.92 -17.58
C TRP A 14 54.90 -22.43 -16.21
N LEU A 15 53.61 -22.12 -16.08
CA LEU A 15 52.94 -22.05 -14.78
C LEU A 15 51.57 -22.69 -14.92
N PHE A 16 51.48 -23.89 -14.35
CA PHE A 16 50.26 -24.58 -13.98
C PHE A 16 49.36 -23.62 -13.19
N GLY A 17 48.34 -23.08 -13.85
CA GLY A 17 47.23 -22.41 -13.19
C GLY A 17 46.10 -23.40 -12.97
N LEU A 18 45.87 -23.80 -11.72
CA LEU A 18 44.65 -24.47 -11.30
C LEU A 18 43.44 -23.63 -11.75
N SER A 19 42.69 -24.10 -12.74
CA SER A 19 41.33 -23.63 -12.97
C SER A 19 40.46 -24.09 -11.81
N ILE A 20 40.26 -23.21 -10.83
CA ILE A 20 39.12 -23.29 -9.93
C ILE A 20 37.89 -23.04 -10.81
N ALA A 21 37.24 -24.12 -11.24
CA ALA A 21 35.91 -24.06 -11.82
C ALA A 21 34.96 -23.55 -10.72
N GLN A 22 34.78 -22.23 -10.64
CA GLN A 22 33.58 -21.67 -10.05
C GLN A 22 32.42 -22.14 -10.93
N ALA A 23 31.64 -23.09 -10.44
CA ALA A 23 30.34 -23.41 -11.01
C ALA A 23 29.50 -22.12 -10.95
N LYS A 24 29.45 -21.39 -12.05
CA LYS A 24 28.54 -20.28 -12.25
C LYS A 24 27.15 -20.90 -12.22
N GLU A 25 26.33 -20.58 -11.22
CA GLU A 25 24.91 -20.92 -11.24
C GLU A 25 24.32 -20.26 -12.50
N GLU A 26 24.13 -21.06 -13.55
CA GLU A 26 23.57 -20.61 -14.81
C GLU A 26 22.07 -20.44 -14.59
N HIS A 27 21.68 -19.22 -14.20
CA HIS A 27 20.27 -18.83 -14.11
C HIS A 27 19.65 -18.93 -15.49
N ILE A 28 18.47 -19.55 -15.59
CA ILE A 28 17.82 -19.82 -16.88
C ILE A 28 17.19 -18.53 -17.43
N VAL A 29 17.01 -17.51 -16.56
CA VAL A 29 16.46 -16.20 -16.89
C VAL A 29 17.41 -15.09 -16.40
N ASP A 30 17.86 -14.23 -17.32
CA ASP A 30 18.94 -13.23 -17.15
C ASP A 30 18.67 -12.08 -16.15
N HIS A 31 17.57 -12.07 -15.39
CA HIS A 31 17.22 -10.97 -14.47
C HIS A 31 17.34 -11.40 -13.01
N VAL A 32 18.53 -11.16 -12.45
CA VAL A 32 18.83 -11.52 -11.07
C VAL A 32 18.74 -10.28 -10.16
N ASP A 33 17.51 -9.95 -9.78
CA ASP A 33 17.25 -9.01 -8.69
C ASP A 33 17.34 -9.81 -7.37
N LEU A 34 18.56 -9.98 -6.84
CA LEU A 34 18.77 -10.70 -5.58
C LEU A 34 18.20 -9.90 -4.41
N ILE A 35 17.20 -10.49 -3.76
CA ILE A 35 16.73 -10.00 -2.47
C ILE A 35 17.71 -10.49 -1.40
N SER A 36 18.24 -9.56 -0.59
CA SER A 36 19.15 -9.84 0.52
C SER A 36 18.40 -9.89 1.85
N LEU A 37 18.77 -10.86 2.69
CA LEU A 37 18.29 -10.94 4.08
C LEU A 37 19.04 -9.92 4.92
N ASP A 38 18.30 -9.11 5.67
CA ASP A 38 18.85 -8.13 6.60
C ASP A 38 18.36 -8.44 8.02
N ALA A 39 19.25 -8.98 8.85
CA ALA A 39 18.94 -9.35 10.23
C ALA A 39 18.64 -8.14 11.14
N GLN A 40 19.03 -6.93 10.73
CA GLN A 40 18.75 -5.70 11.48
C GLN A 40 17.42 -5.06 11.08
N LEU A 41 16.83 -5.46 9.95
CA LEU A 41 15.58 -4.89 9.46
C LEU A 41 14.39 -5.59 10.11
N SER A 42 13.63 -4.85 10.92
CA SER A 42 12.38 -5.36 11.49
C SER A 42 11.20 -5.19 10.51
N LEU A 43 10.15 -6.00 10.69
CA LEU A 43 8.91 -5.87 9.92
C LEU A 43 8.25 -4.48 10.09
N PRO A 44 8.16 -3.90 11.31
CA PRO A 44 7.70 -2.53 11.50
C PRO A 44 8.52 -1.48 10.74
N ASP A 45 9.85 -1.62 10.71
CA ASP A 45 10.73 -0.69 10.00
C ASP A 45 10.51 -0.75 8.49
N LEU A 46 10.38 -1.95 7.93
CA LEU A 46 10.06 -2.13 6.52
C LEU A 46 8.71 -1.48 6.17
N ILE A 47 7.71 -1.60 7.03
CA ILE A 47 6.39 -0.99 6.82
C ILE A 47 6.48 0.53 6.85
N ASN A 48 7.24 1.12 7.78
CA ASN A 48 7.44 2.56 7.85
C ASN A 48 8.19 3.07 6.59
N GLN A 49 9.27 2.41 6.18
CA GLN A 49 9.99 2.75 4.96
C GLN A 49 9.11 2.63 3.71
N THR A 50 8.24 1.62 3.66
CA THR A 50 7.28 1.46 2.57
C THR A 50 6.22 2.56 2.58
N LEU A 51 5.71 2.93 3.76
CA LEU A 51 4.70 3.97 3.94
C LEU A 51 5.17 5.33 3.42
N GLU A 52 6.42 5.73 3.72
CA GLU A 52 7.00 7.00 3.27
C GLU A 52 7.05 7.13 1.74
N LYS A 53 7.17 6.00 1.04
CA LYS A 53 7.25 5.93 -0.42
C LYS A 53 5.90 5.62 -1.08
N TYR A 54 4.87 5.35 -0.29
CA TYR A 54 3.56 4.93 -0.79
C TYR A 54 2.76 6.14 -1.30
N PRO A 55 2.01 6.04 -2.43
CA PRO A 55 1.31 7.19 -3.01
C PRO A 55 0.32 7.90 -2.07
N ASP A 56 -0.34 7.17 -1.17
CA ASP A 56 -1.28 7.74 -0.20
C ASP A 56 -0.59 8.69 0.80
N TYR A 57 0.76 8.71 0.88
CA TYR A 57 1.52 9.65 1.71
C TYR A 57 1.34 11.11 1.26
N ALA A 58 1.25 11.35 -0.06
CA ALA A 58 0.98 12.69 -0.59
C ALA A 58 -0.42 13.20 -0.20
N LEU A 59 -1.41 12.29 -0.08
CA LEU A 59 -2.74 12.63 0.40
C LEU A 59 -2.72 13.05 1.87
N ILE A 60 -1.95 12.37 2.72
CA ILE A 60 -1.78 12.75 4.14
C ILE A 60 -1.27 14.20 4.24
N ALA A 61 -0.22 14.55 3.48
CA ALA A 61 0.33 15.90 3.48
C ALA A 61 -0.69 16.95 3.02
N ALA A 62 -1.46 16.66 1.97
CA ALA A 62 -2.51 17.57 1.49
C ALA A 62 -3.64 17.76 2.51
N MET A 63 -4.03 16.68 3.22
CA MET A 63 -5.05 16.78 4.28
C MET A 63 -4.53 17.58 5.49
N GLN A 64 -3.25 17.45 5.83
CA GLN A 64 -2.63 18.27 6.88
C GLN A 64 -2.64 19.75 6.49
N GLN A 65 -2.23 20.08 5.27
CA GLN A 65 -2.27 21.45 4.76
C GLN A 65 -3.69 22.02 4.77
N GLU A 66 -4.70 21.23 4.40
CA GLU A 66 -6.10 21.66 4.48
C GLU A 66 -6.52 21.95 5.94
N SER A 67 -6.14 21.09 6.88
CA SER A 67 -6.40 21.28 8.30
C SER A 67 -5.76 22.57 8.83
N ASP A 68 -4.50 22.81 8.48
CA ASP A 68 -3.75 24.00 8.90
C ASP A 68 -4.35 25.28 8.31
N ALA A 69 -4.79 25.25 7.05
CA ALA A 69 -5.47 26.38 6.40
C ALA A 69 -6.84 26.68 7.03
N LEU A 70 -7.58 25.64 7.45
CA LEU A 70 -8.85 25.81 8.18
C LEU A 70 -8.60 26.42 9.56
N GLN A 71 -7.55 25.97 10.27
CA GLN A 71 -7.15 26.51 11.56
C GLN A 71 -6.72 27.97 11.44
N GLU A 72 -5.90 28.29 10.45
CA GLU A 72 -5.48 29.65 10.15
C GLU A 72 -6.70 30.54 9.89
N ARG A 73 -7.65 30.10 9.05
CA ARG A 73 -8.89 30.83 8.78
C ARG A 73 -9.69 31.08 10.05
N GLY A 74 -9.85 30.08 10.91
CA GLY A 74 -10.57 30.22 12.18
C GLY A 74 -9.89 31.15 13.19
N SER A 75 -8.56 31.30 13.09
CA SER A 75 -7.78 32.19 13.95
C SER A 75 -7.91 33.68 13.58
N ARG A 76 -8.26 34.00 12.33
CA ARG A 76 -8.40 35.39 11.84
C ARG A 76 -9.57 36.12 12.50
N TRP A 77 -9.42 37.44 12.68
CA TRP A 77 -10.44 38.29 13.29
C TRP A 77 -11.59 38.66 12.35
N ILE A 78 -11.34 38.62 11.04
CA ILE A 78 -12.33 38.89 9.98
C ILE A 78 -12.67 37.58 9.25
N SER A 79 -13.89 37.49 8.70
CA SER A 79 -14.42 36.24 8.13
C SER A 79 -14.09 36.02 6.65
N GLY A 80 -13.50 37.03 6.00
CA GLY A 80 -13.07 37.01 4.61
C GLY A 80 -12.14 38.18 4.29
N ALA A 81 -11.75 38.30 3.02
CA ALA A 81 -10.88 39.39 2.57
C ALA A 81 -11.61 40.75 2.63
N PRO A 82 -10.95 41.82 3.11
CA PRO A 82 -11.50 43.17 3.01
C PRO A 82 -11.56 43.60 1.53
N GLN A 83 -12.52 44.46 1.21
CA GLN A 83 -12.78 44.94 -0.14
C GLN A 83 -12.69 46.47 -0.16
N LEU A 84 -12.02 47.02 -1.17
CA LEU A 84 -11.98 48.46 -1.42
C LEU A 84 -12.93 48.77 -2.58
N GLN A 85 -13.85 49.69 -2.36
CA GLN A 85 -14.81 50.17 -3.33
C GLN A 85 -14.55 51.65 -3.61
N GLY A 86 -14.66 52.02 -4.88
CA GLY A 86 -14.55 53.40 -5.33
C GLY A 86 -15.72 53.72 -6.25
N TYR A 87 -16.39 54.83 -6.00
CA TYR A 87 -17.51 55.32 -6.79
C TYR A 87 -17.23 56.77 -7.20
N TYR A 88 -17.54 57.08 -8.46
CA TYR A 88 -17.46 58.44 -9.00
C TYR A 88 -18.72 58.71 -9.80
N LYS A 89 -19.35 59.85 -9.52
CA LYS A 89 -20.55 60.31 -10.20
C LYS A 89 -20.39 61.77 -10.59
N ASP A 90 -20.87 62.10 -11.78
CA ASP A 90 -20.73 63.42 -12.40
C ASP A 90 -21.96 63.70 -13.26
N ASP A 91 -22.29 64.98 -13.44
CA ASP A 91 -23.44 65.44 -14.20
C ASP A 91 -23.13 65.99 -15.60
N PHE A 92 -21.92 65.75 -16.14
CA PHE A 92 -21.49 66.23 -17.46
C PHE A 92 -22.43 65.86 -18.62
N ALA A 93 -23.08 64.70 -18.56
CA ALA A 93 -24.04 64.22 -19.57
C ALA A 93 -25.52 64.52 -19.20
N GLY A 94 -25.76 65.25 -18.12
CA GLY A 94 -27.09 65.62 -17.60
C GLY A 94 -27.28 67.13 -17.55
N THR A 95 -27.66 67.64 -16.37
CA THR A 95 -27.89 69.08 -16.14
C THR A 95 -26.61 69.93 -16.16
N ASN A 96 -25.42 69.31 -16.04
CA ASN A 96 -24.10 69.97 -16.09
C ASN A 96 -24.00 71.22 -15.18
N THR A 97 -24.53 71.10 -13.97
CA THR A 97 -24.46 72.10 -12.90
C THR A 97 -23.09 72.15 -12.23
N GLY A 98 -22.20 71.20 -12.57
CA GLY A 98 -20.90 71.03 -11.92
C GLY A 98 -21.00 70.16 -10.67
N PHE A 99 -22.00 69.26 -10.63
CA PHE A 99 -22.13 68.28 -9.57
C PHE A 99 -21.09 67.18 -9.77
N TYR A 100 -20.38 66.85 -8.70
CA TYR A 100 -19.56 65.65 -8.66
C TYR A 100 -19.60 65.02 -7.28
N GLU A 101 -19.47 63.70 -7.23
CA GLU A 101 -19.41 62.91 -6.01
C GLU A 101 -18.33 61.84 -6.19
N PHE A 102 -17.43 61.76 -5.20
CA PHE A 102 -16.40 60.74 -5.11
C PHE A 102 -16.53 60.04 -3.76
N ASP A 103 -16.69 58.71 -3.77
CA ASP A 103 -16.78 57.86 -2.58
C ASP A 103 -15.70 56.79 -2.64
N GLY A 104 -14.89 56.70 -1.58
CA GLY A 104 -14.00 55.58 -1.32
C GLY A 104 -14.40 54.85 -0.05
N THR A 105 -14.77 53.56 -0.17
CA THR A 105 -15.27 52.75 0.94
C THR A 105 -14.46 51.46 1.14
N LEU A 106 -13.98 51.23 2.37
CA LEU A 106 -13.37 49.97 2.81
C LEU A 106 -14.43 49.10 3.50
N GLN A 107 -14.74 47.95 2.91
CA GLN A 107 -15.69 46.98 3.42
C GLN A 107 -14.97 45.77 4.02
N VAL A 108 -15.28 45.41 5.27
CA VAL A 108 -14.69 44.30 6.00
C VAL A 108 -15.77 43.28 6.37
N PRO A 109 -15.64 42.01 5.95
CA PRO A 109 -16.56 40.96 6.37
C PRO A 109 -16.27 40.53 7.82
N VAL A 110 -17.31 40.54 8.65
CA VAL A 110 -17.23 40.18 10.07
C VAL A 110 -17.87 38.82 10.31
N TRP A 111 -17.38 38.06 11.29
CA TRP A 111 -17.92 36.75 11.62
C TRP A 111 -19.38 36.83 12.07
N ASN A 112 -20.23 35.96 11.51
CA ASN A 112 -21.57 35.77 12.06
C ASN A 112 -21.49 35.03 13.41
N TRP A 113 -22.52 35.16 14.23
CA TRP A 113 -22.56 34.50 15.54
C TRP A 113 -22.39 32.98 15.38
N GLY A 114 -21.36 32.43 16.04
CA GLY A 114 -21.08 30.99 16.07
C GLY A 114 -20.34 30.48 14.84
N GLN A 115 -20.20 31.29 13.78
CA GLN A 115 -19.51 30.91 12.54
C GLN A 115 -18.03 30.63 12.78
N ARG A 116 -17.35 31.48 13.58
CA ARG A 116 -15.93 31.31 13.90
C ARG A 116 -15.68 30.05 14.73
N SER A 117 -16.50 29.81 15.77
CA SER A 117 -16.39 28.61 16.61
C SER A 117 -16.67 27.33 15.83
N ALA A 118 -17.69 27.33 14.96
CA ALA A 118 -17.96 26.19 14.07
C ALA A 118 -16.82 25.94 13.07
N GLY A 119 -16.16 27.01 12.59
CA GLY A 119 -14.98 26.90 11.72
C GLY A 119 -13.77 26.30 12.44
N LEU A 120 -13.51 26.72 13.69
CA LEU A 120 -12.45 26.14 14.52
C LEU A 120 -12.73 24.67 14.86
N GLN A 121 -13.97 24.33 15.17
CA GLN A 121 -14.37 22.93 15.40
C GLN A 121 -14.18 22.08 14.14
N LEU A 122 -14.49 22.61 12.95
CA LEU A 122 -14.20 21.93 11.69
C LEU A 122 -12.69 21.70 11.49
N ALA A 123 -11.85 22.69 11.80
CA ALA A 123 -10.40 22.55 11.73
C ALA A 123 -9.87 21.46 12.68
N GLU A 124 -10.35 21.45 13.93
CA GLU A 124 -9.99 20.42 14.92
C GLU A 124 -10.37 19.01 14.43
N GLN A 125 -11.60 18.84 13.93
CA GLN A 125 -12.07 17.56 13.39
C GLN A 125 -11.33 17.17 12.10
N ALA A 126 -10.88 18.14 11.31
CA ALA A 126 -10.00 17.88 10.17
C ALA A 126 -8.65 17.31 10.62
N GLY A 127 -8.01 17.91 11.63
CA GLY A 127 -6.76 17.41 12.20
C GLY A 127 -6.89 16.00 12.79
N GLN A 128 -7.94 15.74 13.57
CA GLN A 128 -8.24 14.39 14.10
C GLN A 128 -8.47 13.38 12.96
N SER A 129 -9.10 13.80 11.86
CA SER A 129 -9.28 12.93 10.70
C SER A 129 -7.97 12.56 10.01
N VAL A 130 -6.99 13.46 9.97
CA VAL A 130 -5.64 13.17 9.44
C VAL A 130 -4.97 12.10 10.28
N GLU A 131 -4.95 12.25 11.61
CA GLU A 131 -4.27 11.31 12.51
C GLU A 131 -4.81 9.88 12.37
N GLN A 132 -6.14 9.72 12.32
CA GLN A 132 -6.75 8.41 12.17
C GLN A 132 -6.55 7.84 10.75
N GLN A 133 -6.56 8.70 9.73
CA GLN A 133 -6.29 8.30 8.35
C GLN A 133 -4.86 7.76 8.19
N VAL A 134 -3.87 8.36 8.85
CA VAL A 134 -2.48 7.84 8.88
C VAL A 134 -2.44 6.42 9.44
N LYS A 135 -3.13 6.15 10.56
CA LYS A 135 -3.19 4.81 11.17
C LYS A 135 -3.85 3.79 10.23
N ALA A 136 -4.94 4.17 9.56
CA ALA A 136 -5.61 3.31 8.58
C ALA A 136 -4.73 3.00 7.35
N ILE A 137 -4.04 4.01 6.80
CA ILE A 137 -3.12 3.83 5.67
C ILE A 137 -1.94 2.95 6.11
N LYS A 138 -1.40 3.16 7.31
CA LYS A 138 -0.32 2.33 7.84
C LYS A 138 -0.72 0.86 7.96
N LEU A 139 -1.94 0.58 8.45
CA LEU A 139 -2.50 -0.78 8.48
C LEU A 139 -2.69 -1.36 7.08
N LYS A 140 -3.17 -0.57 6.12
CA LYS A 140 -3.30 -1.00 4.71
C LYS A 140 -1.94 -1.37 4.11
N VAL A 141 -0.91 -0.54 4.32
CA VAL A 141 0.46 -0.82 3.87
C VAL A 141 1.02 -2.07 4.54
N ALA A 142 0.80 -2.26 5.85
CA ALA A 142 1.18 -3.48 6.55
C ALA A 142 0.57 -4.74 5.91
N GLY A 143 -0.71 -4.69 5.53
CA GLY A 143 -1.38 -5.81 4.84
C GLY A 143 -0.75 -6.13 3.49
N LEU A 144 -0.43 -5.11 2.70
CA LEU A 144 0.26 -5.29 1.41
C LEU A 144 1.66 -5.88 1.59
N VAL A 145 2.42 -5.39 2.58
CA VAL A 145 3.76 -5.90 2.91
C VAL A 145 3.67 -7.37 3.34
N ARG A 146 2.76 -7.72 4.26
CA ARG A 146 2.47 -9.11 4.67
C ARG A 146 2.19 -9.99 3.46
N GLU A 147 1.28 -9.57 2.57
CA GLU A 147 0.92 -10.34 1.38
C GLU A 147 2.14 -10.60 0.47
N THR A 148 2.93 -9.57 0.20
CA THR A 148 4.11 -9.71 -0.68
C THR A 148 5.22 -10.56 -0.07
N LEU A 149 5.50 -10.42 1.24
CA LEU A 149 6.52 -11.19 1.93
C LEU A 149 6.15 -12.67 2.01
N TRP A 150 4.90 -13.00 2.36
CA TRP A 150 4.46 -14.39 2.44
C TRP A 150 4.35 -15.06 1.06
N LEU A 151 3.95 -14.31 0.03
CA LEU A 151 3.99 -14.80 -1.35
C LEU A 151 5.42 -15.11 -1.79
N LEU A 152 6.36 -14.19 -1.55
CA LEU A 152 7.77 -14.40 -1.86
C LEU A 152 8.33 -15.62 -1.14
N LYS A 153 8.07 -15.76 0.17
CA LYS A 153 8.52 -16.90 0.97
C LYS A 153 7.99 -18.24 0.44
N LEU A 154 6.72 -18.25 0.01
CA LEU A 154 6.10 -19.45 -0.56
C LEU A 154 6.73 -19.82 -1.91
N GLU A 155 6.91 -18.86 -2.80
CA GLU A 155 7.52 -19.11 -4.12
C GLU A 155 9.00 -19.48 -4.01
N ASP A 156 9.77 -18.87 -3.11
CA ASP A 156 11.18 -19.25 -2.88
C ASP A 156 11.27 -20.72 -2.43
N VAL A 157 10.38 -21.19 -1.52
CA VAL A 157 10.37 -22.60 -1.11
C VAL A 157 9.93 -23.53 -2.23
N ARG A 158 8.99 -23.11 -3.08
CA ARG A 158 8.58 -23.89 -4.26
C ARG A 158 9.72 -24.03 -5.27
N TYR A 159 10.48 -22.96 -5.50
CA TYR A 159 11.67 -22.98 -6.35
C TYR A 159 12.75 -23.91 -5.80
N GLU A 160 13.08 -23.82 -4.50
CA GLU A 160 14.05 -24.71 -3.87
C GLU A 160 13.64 -26.19 -3.93
N LEU A 161 12.36 -26.48 -3.77
CA LEU A 161 11.82 -27.83 -3.95
C LEU A 161 11.92 -28.30 -5.40
N ALA A 162 11.55 -27.47 -6.37
CA ALA A 162 11.64 -27.80 -7.79
C ALA A 162 13.10 -28.03 -8.24
N LYS A 163 14.05 -27.24 -7.71
CA LYS A 163 15.50 -27.38 -7.96
C LYS A 163 15.99 -28.74 -7.45
N LYS A 164 15.60 -29.12 -6.23
CA LYS A 164 15.92 -30.44 -5.64
C LYS A 164 15.30 -31.58 -6.44
N GLU A 165 14.03 -31.48 -6.82
CA GLU A 165 13.35 -32.50 -7.64
C GLU A 165 14.01 -32.69 -9.00
N PHE A 166 14.39 -31.61 -9.69
CA PHE A 166 15.10 -31.69 -10.97
C PHE A 166 16.45 -32.39 -10.82
N PHE A 167 17.25 -32.00 -9.83
CA PHE A 167 18.55 -32.62 -9.58
C PHE A 167 18.46 -34.11 -9.25
N LEU A 168 17.43 -34.51 -8.49
CA LEU A 168 17.18 -35.92 -8.18
C LEU A 168 16.73 -36.71 -9.41
N ALA A 169 15.87 -36.13 -10.26
CA ALA A 169 15.46 -36.74 -11.53
C ALA A 169 16.62 -36.88 -12.53
N GLU A 170 17.52 -35.90 -12.58
CA GLU A 170 18.74 -35.96 -13.40
C GLU A 170 19.68 -37.08 -12.95
N ARG A 171 19.93 -37.19 -11.63
CA ARG A 171 20.72 -38.29 -11.05
C ARG A 171 20.12 -39.66 -11.33
N LEU A 172 18.79 -39.78 -11.24
CA LEU A 172 18.09 -41.01 -11.57
C LEU A 172 18.27 -41.36 -13.05
N MET A 173 18.07 -40.40 -13.95
CA MET A 173 18.28 -40.57 -15.39
C MET A 173 19.70 -41.04 -15.72
N GLN A 174 20.73 -40.44 -15.10
CA GLN A 174 22.13 -40.86 -15.27
C GLN A 174 22.38 -42.28 -14.74
N THR A 175 21.71 -42.66 -13.66
CA THR A 175 21.82 -44.02 -13.09
C THR A 175 21.14 -45.06 -13.98
N VAL A 176 19.96 -44.75 -14.51
CA VAL A 176 19.25 -45.59 -15.48
C VAL A 176 20.06 -45.73 -16.77
N GLN A 177 20.63 -44.63 -17.30
CA GLN A 177 21.50 -44.67 -18.49
C GLN A 177 22.67 -45.65 -18.29
N ARG A 178 23.37 -45.58 -17.16
CA ARG A 178 24.47 -46.52 -16.85
C ARG A 178 24.00 -47.97 -16.80
N ARG A 179 22.83 -48.26 -16.23
CA ARG A 179 22.27 -49.62 -16.18
C ARG A 179 21.84 -50.12 -17.57
N VAL A 180 21.34 -49.23 -18.44
CA VAL A 180 21.05 -49.58 -19.84
C VAL A 180 22.35 -49.90 -20.60
N ASP A 181 23.42 -49.13 -20.37
CA ASP A 181 24.72 -49.37 -21.02
C ASP A 181 25.37 -50.70 -20.57
N LEU A 182 25.08 -51.14 -19.34
CA LEU A 182 25.49 -52.44 -18.81
C LEU A 182 24.59 -53.61 -19.27
N GLY A 183 23.47 -53.32 -19.93
CA GLY A 183 22.49 -54.31 -20.37
C GLY A 183 21.48 -54.75 -19.30
N ASP A 184 21.49 -54.12 -18.12
CA ASP A 184 20.60 -54.45 -16.99
C ASP A 184 19.17 -53.89 -17.17
N LEU A 185 19.01 -52.81 -17.93
CA LEU A 185 17.72 -52.15 -18.19
C LEU A 185 17.46 -51.94 -19.69
N PRO A 186 16.19 -51.93 -20.14
CA PRO A 186 15.84 -51.65 -21.53
C PRO A 186 15.97 -50.16 -21.87
N ARG A 187 16.19 -49.86 -23.16
CA ARG A 187 16.25 -48.47 -23.66
C ARG A 187 14.97 -47.67 -23.38
N SER A 188 13.82 -48.33 -23.28
CA SER A 188 12.54 -47.71 -22.90
C SER A 188 12.60 -47.02 -21.54
N ASP A 189 13.29 -47.62 -20.57
CA ASP A 189 13.40 -47.10 -19.21
C ASP A 189 14.26 -45.84 -19.18
N PHE A 190 15.31 -45.78 -20.00
CA PHE A 190 16.07 -44.56 -20.19
C PHE A 190 15.20 -43.43 -20.77
N LEU A 191 14.42 -43.70 -21.82
CA LEU A 191 13.54 -42.69 -22.42
C LEU A 191 12.48 -42.20 -21.42
N LEU A 192 11.97 -43.09 -20.57
CA LEU A 192 11.06 -42.75 -19.48
C LEU A 192 11.74 -41.82 -18.44
N ALA A 193 12.95 -42.18 -17.98
CA ALA A 193 13.71 -41.36 -17.05
C ALA A 193 14.11 -40.00 -17.63
N GLN A 194 14.47 -39.96 -18.92
CA GLN A 194 14.78 -38.73 -19.64
C GLN A 194 13.55 -37.82 -19.74
N SER A 195 12.39 -38.36 -20.09
CA SER A 195 11.12 -37.62 -20.11
C SER A 195 10.78 -37.06 -18.73
N ALA A 196 10.91 -37.85 -17.67
CA ALA A 196 10.68 -37.41 -16.29
C ALA A 196 11.62 -36.27 -15.87
N SER A 197 12.92 -36.37 -16.19
CA SER A 197 13.90 -35.30 -15.92
C SER A 197 13.55 -34.00 -16.66
N LEU A 198 13.18 -34.09 -17.94
CA LEU A 198 12.75 -32.93 -18.73
C LEU A 198 11.48 -32.28 -18.16
N GLN A 199 10.51 -33.07 -17.70
CA GLN A 199 9.32 -32.55 -17.02
C GLN A 199 9.67 -31.79 -15.73
N LYS A 200 10.62 -32.30 -14.93
CA LYS A 200 11.09 -31.59 -13.74
C LYS A 200 11.87 -30.32 -14.09
N LYS A 201 12.62 -30.31 -15.19
CA LYS A 201 13.27 -29.10 -15.70
C LYS A 201 12.26 -28.03 -16.11
N ILE A 202 11.19 -28.41 -16.81
CA ILE A 202 10.09 -27.48 -17.16
C ILE A 202 9.44 -26.92 -15.89
N ALA A 203 9.20 -27.76 -14.89
CA ALA A 203 8.64 -27.32 -13.61
C ALA A 203 9.56 -26.32 -12.90
N LEU A 204 10.88 -26.57 -12.89
CA LEU A 204 11.88 -25.64 -12.32
C LEU A 204 11.86 -24.28 -13.03
N ILE A 205 11.86 -24.25 -14.37
CA ILE A 205 11.79 -23.01 -15.16
C ILE A 205 10.53 -22.20 -14.79
N ASN A 206 9.39 -22.87 -14.65
CA ASN A 206 8.15 -22.20 -14.27
C ASN A 206 8.19 -21.65 -12.83
N GLN A 207 8.81 -22.35 -11.88
CA GLN A 207 8.97 -21.84 -10.51
C GLN A 207 9.99 -20.69 -10.44
N GLU A 208 11.05 -20.73 -11.24
CA GLU A 208 12.01 -19.62 -11.35
C GLU A 208 11.33 -18.34 -11.81
N ALA A 209 10.48 -18.43 -12.84
CA ALA A 209 9.67 -17.31 -13.30
C ALA A 209 8.70 -16.80 -12.20
N ALA A 210 8.05 -17.70 -11.47
CA ALA A 210 7.13 -17.33 -10.37
C ALA A 210 7.84 -16.55 -9.26
N VAL A 211 9.04 -16.99 -8.85
CA VAL A 211 9.87 -16.27 -7.88
C VAL A 211 10.27 -14.90 -8.40
N ILE A 212 10.69 -14.77 -9.66
CA ILE A 212 11.02 -13.47 -10.26
C ILE A 212 9.81 -12.53 -10.21
N HIS A 213 8.61 -13.00 -10.52
CA HIS A 213 7.39 -12.21 -10.40
C HIS A 213 7.11 -11.78 -8.95
N ALA A 214 7.27 -12.67 -7.98
CA ALA A 214 7.10 -12.35 -6.56
C ALA A 214 8.13 -11.29 -6.09
N ARG A 215 9.39 -11.41 -6.51
CA ARG A 215 10.46 -10.43 -6.21
C ARG A 215 10.16 -9.05 -6.81
N LYS A 216 9.69 -8.99 -8.05
CA LYS A 216 9.29 -7.72 -8.69
C LYS A 216 8.09 -7.10 -7.99
N ARG A 217 7.09 -7.90 -7.61
CA ARG A 217 5.92 -7.41 -6.84
C ARG A 217 6.34 -6.82 -5.50
N TYR A 218 7.26 -7.48 -4.80
CA TYR A 218 7.85 -6.97 -3.57
C TYR A 218 8.56 -5.62 -3.81
N TYR A 219 9.47 -5.56 -4.79
CA TYR A 219 10.22 -4.36 -5.10
C TYR A 219 9.33 -3.17 -5.52
N PHE A 220 8.29 -3.39 -6.33
CA PHE A 220 7.39 -2.31 -6.72
C PHE A 220 6.59 -1.74 -5.54
N LEU A 221 6.35 -2.53 -4.50
CA LEU A 221 5.70 -2.07 -3.29
C LEU A 221 6.68 -1.34 -2.36
N THR A 222 7.80 -1.99 -2.00
CA THR A 222 8.69 -1.53 -0.92
C THR A 222 9.84 -0.64 -1.42
N GLN A 223 10.13 -0.69 -2.72
CA GLN A 223 11.27 -0.03 -3.37
C GLN A 223 12.60 -0.35 -2.65
N THR A 224 12.76 -1.59 -2.19
CA THR A 224 13.98 -2.11 -1.58
C THR A 224 14.21 -3.56 -1.98
N TYR A 225 15.46 -3.98 -1.97
CA TYR A 225 15.90 -5.37 -2.19
C TYR A 225 16.28 -6.07 -0.88
N LYS A 226 15.91 -5.51 0.26
CA LYS A 226 16.19 -6.08 1.58
C LYS A 226 14.91 -6.65 2.18
N ILE A 227 14.98 -7.82 2.82
CA ILE A 227 13.86 -8.40 3.59
C ILE A 227 14.28 -8.68 5.04
N PRO A 228 13.37 -8.52 6.00
CA PRO A 228 13.55 -9.01 7.36
C PRO A 228 13.82 -10.50 7.39
N GLU A 229 14.75 -10.93 8.24
CA GLU A 229 14.98 -12.37 8.48
C GLU A 229 13.78 -13.01 9.18
N GLN A 230 13.20 -12.32 10.17
CA GLN A 230 12.03 -12.76 10.92
C GLN A 230 10.78 -12.02 10.44
N ILE A 231 9.86 -12.80 9.85
CA ILE A 231 8.56 -12.33 9.32
C ILE A 231 7.37 -12.97 10.05
N ASN A 232 7.62 -13.95 10.92
CA ASN A 232 6.56 -14.64 11.65
C ASN A 232 5.97 -13.72 12.71
N GLU A 233 4.66 -13.78 12.86
CA GLU A 233 3.91 -13.03 13.85
C GLU A 233 3.24 -13.97 14.85
N VAL A 234 2.98 -13.46 16.06
CA VAL A 234 2.14 -14.16 17.03
C VAL A 234 0.67 -13.84 16.72
N GLN A 235 -0.19 -14.84 16.78
CA GLN A 235 -1.63 -14.66 16.58
C GLN A 235 -2.21 -13.68 17.62
N SER A 236 -2.99 -12.71 17.14
CA SER A 236 -3.69 -11.73 17.97
C SER A 236 -4.70 -12.40 18.92
N THR A 237 -4.86 -11.81 20.10
CA THR A 237 -5.92 -12.18 21.06
C THR A 237 -7.28 -11.58 20.71
N GLU A 238 -7.32 -10.56 19.84
CA GLU A 238 -8.55 -9.93 19.38
C GLU A 238 -9.34 -10.89 18.49
N ARG A 239 -10.63 -11.08 18.81
CA ARG A 239 -11.51 -12.03 18.08
C ARG A 239 -12.63 -11.37 17.29
N ALA A 240 -12.78 -10.06 17.38
CA ALA A 240 -13.88 -9.35 16.76
C ALA A 240 -13.45 -7.97 16.30
N ILE A 241 -14.14 -7.45 15.29
CA ILE A 241 -13.95 -6.07 14.83
C ILE A 241 -14.60 -5.13 15.83
N ASN A 242 -13.75 -4.38 16.56
CA ASN A 242 -14.17 -3.35 17.50
C ASN A 242 -14.19 -1.96 16.84
N GLU A 243 -14.79 -0.97 17.51
CA GLU A 243 -14.80 0.42 17.00
C GLU A 243 -13.40 1.07 16.98
N ALA A 244 -12.44 0.49 17.70
CA ALA A 244 -11.05 0.92 17.73
C ALA A 244 -10.24 0.46 16.51
N HIS A 245 -10.82 -0.40 15.65
CA HIS A 245 -10.17 -0.86 14.42
C HIS A 245 -9.73 0.35 13.56
N PRO A 246 -8.47 0.45 13.10
CA PRO A 246 -7.94 1.65 12.46
C PRO A 246 -8.76 2.17 11.28
N GLU A 247 -9.25 1.28 10.40
CA GLU A 247 -10.13 1.65 9.29
C GLU A 247 -11.47 2.27 9.77
N LEU A 248 -12.06 1.75 10.85
CA LEU A 248 -13.33 2.26 11.37
C LEU A 248 -13.13 3.56 12.14
N ALA A 249 -12.03 3.68 12.89
CA ALA A 249 -11.63 4.91 13.57
C ALA A 249 -11.42 6.06 12.56
N ALA A 250 -10.75 5.80 11.43
CA ALA A 250 -10.61 6.78 10.35
C ALA A 250 -11.96 7.19 9.75
N MET A 251 -12.85 6.24 9.48
CA MET A 251 -14.19 6.54 8.97
C MET A 251 -15.04 7.34 9.98
N ASN A 252 -14.91 7.04 11.27
CA ASN A 252 -15.55 7.80 12.35
C ASN A 252 -15.05 9.25 12.38
N ALA A 253 -13.75 9.47 12.26
CA ALA A 253 -13.17 10.81 12.22
C ALA A 253 -13.60 11.59 10.96
N ILE A 254 -13.70 10.93 9.80
CA ILE A 254 -14.27 11.53 8.60
C ILE A 254 -15.74 11.93 8.82
N ILE A 255 -16.56 11.07 9.44
CA ILE A 255 -17.96 11.39 9.76
C ILE A 255 -18.03 12.60 10.69
N ALA A 256 -17.18 12.66 11.72
CA ALA A 256 -17.13 13.77 12.66
C ALA A 256 -16.74 15.09 11.96
N ARG A 257 -15.73 15.06 11.08
CA ARG A 257 -15.36 16.18 10.20
C ARG A 257 -16.52 16.62 9.31
N ARG A 258 -17.22 15.68 8.64
CA ARG A 258 -18.37 16.02 7.78
C ARG A 258 -19.54 16.59 8.58
N LYS A 259 -19.71 16.17 9.85
CA LYS A 259 -20.71 16.74 10.76
C LYS A 259 -20.34 18.18 11.12
N ALA A 260 -19.08 18.45 11.47
CA ALA A 260 -18.60 19.80 11.72
C ALA A 260 -18.75 20.70 10.47
N GLN A 261 -18.52 20.15 9.27
CA GLN A 261 -18.74 20.87 8.01
C GLN A 261 -20.20 21.31 7.83
N VAL A 262 -21.16 20.43 8.16
CA VAL A 262 -22.59 20.78 8.10
C VAL A 262 -22.91 21.93 9.06
N GLU A 263 -22.40 21.87 10.30
CA GLU A 263 -22.61 22.94 11.28
C GLU A 263 -21.93 24.25 10.88
N TRP A 264 -20.75 24.21 10.27
CA TRP A 264 -20.09 25.40 9.74
C TRP A 264 -20.88 26.06 8.61
N VAL A 265 -21.44 25.27 7.68
CA VAL A 265 -22.30 25.79 6.61
C VAL A 265 -23.60 26.37 7.17
N LYS A 266 -24.19 25.76 8.20
CA LYS A 266 -25.37 26.30 8.88
C LYS A 266 -25.06 27.62 9.60
N ALA A 267 -23.92 27.71 10.27
CA ALA A 267 -23.49 28.90 11.01
C ALA A 267 -23.19 30.10 10.09
N GLN A 268 -23.03 29.90 8.78
CA GLN A 268 -22.97 31.00 7.82
C GLN A 268 -24.31 31.77 7.72
N GLY A 269 -25.45 31.14 8.03
CA GLY A 269 -26.75 31.81 8.05
C GLY A 269 -27.17 32.42 6.70
N SER A 270 -27.83 33.57 6.71
CA SER A 270 -28.41 34.22 5.53
C SER A 270 -27.39 34.84 4.55
N GLY A 271 -26.11 34.81 4.87
CA GLY A 271 -25.03 35.46 4.11
C GLY A 271 -23.97 36.03 5.05
N GLN A 272 -22.94 36.70 4.52
CA GLN A 272 -21.89 37.29 5.35
C GLN A 272 -22.24 38.72 5.78
N THR A 273 -22.19 39.00 7.08
CA THR A 273 -22.29 40.38 7.59
C THR A 273 -21.04 41.16 7.20
N THR A 274 -21.22 42.39 6.73
CA THR A 274 -20.09 43.27 6.37
C THR A 274 -20.26 44.64 7.03
N VAL A 275 -19.15 45.21 7.48
CA VAL A 275 -19.07 46.57 8.01
C VAL A 275 -18.19 47.38 7.08
N ALA A 276 -18.65 48.55 6.68
CA ALA A 276 -17.95 49.43 5.77
C ALA A 276 -17.71 50.80 6.41
N ILE A 277 -16.53 51.36 6.13
CA ILE A 277 -16.17 52.73 6.46
C ILE A 277 -15.66 53.40 5.19
N GLY A 278 -16.15 54.59 4.88
CA GLY A 278 -15.79 55.31 3.67
C GLY A 278 -15.75 56.82 3.87
N GLY A 279 -15.16 57.51 2.90
CA GLY A 279 -15.16 58.97 2.81
C GLY A 279 -15.83 59.39 1.52
N VAL A 280 -16.76 60.34 1.62
CA VAL A 280 -17.48 60.89 0.47
C VAL A 280 -17.15 62.37 0.36
N THR A 281 -16.75 62.78 -0.84
CA THR A 281 -16.55 64.18 -1.21
C THR A 281 -17.56 64.52 -2.30
N GLU A 282 -18.46 65.46 -2.02
CA GLU A 282 -19.48 65.90 -2.98
C GLU A 282 -19.48 67.41 -3.17
N SER A 283 -19.81 67.87 -4.37
CA SER A 283 -20.12 69.28 -4.66
C SER A 283 -21.46 69.37 -5.38
N SER A 284 -22.35 70.26 -4.91
CA SER A 284 -23.70 70.41 -5.47
C SER A 284 -23.75 71.28 -6.73
N SER A 285 -22.79 72.19 -6.90
CA SER A 285 -22.67 73.03 -8.08
C SER A 285 -21.23 73.52 -8.28
N ARG A 286 -20.92 74.08 -9.45
CA ARG A 286 -19.59 74.58 -9.81
C ARG A 286 -19.05 75.68 -8.86
N ASN A 287 -19.94 76.38 -8.15
CA ASN A 287 -19.57 77.46 -7.23
C ASN A 287 -19.66 77.06 -5.75
N ASP A 288 -20.16 75.86 -5.45
CA ASP A 288 -20.24 75.38 -4.07
C ASP A 288 -18.89 74.82 -3.61
N ARG A 289 -18.68 74.83 -2.29
CA ARG A 289 -17.52 74.19 -1.69
C ARG A 289 -17.80 72.70 -1.56
N ALA A 290 -16.80 71.89 -1.86
CA ALA A 290 -16.88 70.46 -1.64
C ALA A 290 -17.15 70.15 -0.15
N ILE A 291 -18.11 69.27 0.10
CA ILE A 291 -18.44 68.75 1.43
C ILE A 291 -17.78 67.38 1.57
N ASN A 292 -17.01 67.21 2.64
CA ASN A 292 -16.40 65.94 2.99
C ASN A 292 -17.18 65.31 4.15
N SER A 293 -17.59 64.05 3.99
CA SER A 293 -18.28 63.28 5.02
C SER A 293 -17.66 61.90 5.20
N ILE A 294 -17.87 61.30 6.37
CA ILE A 294 -17.44 59.92 6.68
C ILE A 294 -18.69 59.06 6.76
N THR A 295 -18.70 57.96 6.01
CA THR A 295 -19.83 57.03 5.93
C THR A 295 -19.52 55.75 6.69
N PHE A 296 -20.44 55.33 7.56
CA PHE A 296 -20.42 54.01 8.18
C PHE A 296 -21.62 53.22 7.69
N ALA A 297 -21.40 52.02 7.18
CA ALA A 297 -22.45 51.15 6.67
C ALA A 297 -22.33 49.75 7.28
N VAL A 298 -23.47 49.16 7.61
CA VAL A 298 -23.55 47.76 8.05
C VAL A 298 -24.56 47.05 7.16
N ASN A 299 -24.10 46.01 6.47
CA ASN A 299 -24.97 45.17 5.66
C ASN A 299 -25.13 43.81 6.34
N VAL A 300 -26.33 43.54 6.83
CA VAL A 300 -26.72 42.28 7.45
C VAL A 300 -27.69 41.57 6.53
N PRO A 301 -27.28 40.50 5.83
CA PRO A 301 -28.22 39.69 5.07
C PRO A 301 -29.18 38.98 6.04
N PHE A 302 -30.49 39.04 5.76
CA PHE A 302 -31.53 38.40 6.55
C PHE A 302 -32.47 37.58 5.66
N GLY A 303 -33.17 36.61 6.26
CA GLY A 303 -34.03 35.69 5.50
C GLY A 303 -33.24 34.71 4.62
N GLY A 304 -33.86 34.12 3.60
CA GLY A 304 -33.09 33.37 2.59
C GLY A 304 -32.57 31.99 3.03
N SER A 305 -33.21 31.33 4.00
CA SER A 305 -32.94 29.91 4.31
C SER A 305 -33.03 29.02 3.07
N ALA A 306 -33.91 29.37 2.12
CA ALA A 306 -34.02 28.71 0.81
C ALA A 306 -32.75 28.83 -0.06
N PHE A 307 -31.99 29.92 0.03
CA PHE A 307 -30.73 30.09 -0.72
C PHE A 307 -29.57 29.29 -0.12
N LEU A 308 -29.60 29.05 1.19
CA LEU A 308 -28.59 28.24 1.88
C LEU A 308 -28.96 26.74 1.94
N ALA A 309 -30.25 26.40 1.79
CA ALA A 309 -30.75 25.03 1.80
C ALA A 309 -30.01 24.09 0.83
N PRO A 310 -29.69 24.46 -0.43
CA PRO A 310 -28.89 23.61 -1.31
C PRO A 310 -27.49 23.31 -0.79
N LYS A 311 -26.83 24.29 -0.15
CA LYS A 311 -25.48 24.12 0.44
C LYS A 311 -25.53 23.19 1.65
N ILE A 312 -26.53 23.34 2.53
CA ILE A 312 -26.76 22.40 3.64
C ILE A 312 -27.07 21.01 3.10
N ALA A 313 -27.95 20.89 2.10
CA ALA A 313 -28.32 19.61 1.52
C ALA A 313 -27.10 18.90 0.91
N ALA A 314 -26.23 19.62 0.20
CA ALA A 314 -24.98 19.10 -0.33
C ALA A 314 -24.01 18.62 0.78
N ALA A 315 -23.86 19.40 1.86
CA ALA A 315 -23.04 19.02 3.02
C ALA A 315 -23.61 17.78 3.73
N ASN A 316 -24.93 17.73 3.93
CA ASN A 316 -25.64 16.58 4.51
C ASN A 316 -25.50 15.34 3.64
N ARG A 317 -25.61 15.46 2.31
CA ARG A 317 -25.36 14.35 1.38
C ARG A 317 -23.96 13.79 1.57
N ASN A 318 -22.94 14.64 1.69
CA ASN A 318 -21.56 14.20 1.92
C ASN A 318 -21.39 13.51 3.30
N LEU A 319 -22.09 13.97 4.33
CA LEU A 319 -22.12 13.30 5.64
C LEU A 319 -22.81 11.93 5.56
N VAL A 320 -23.94 11.82 4.87
CA VAL A 320 -24.66 10.55 4.69
C VAL A 320 -23.80 9.59 3.86
N ALA A 321 -23.15 10.07 2.80
CA ALA A 321 -22.22 9.27 2.01
C ALA A 321 -21.08 8.68 2.87
N ALA A 322 -20.49 9.49 3.76
CA ALA A 322 -19.45 9.00 4.69
C ALA A 322 -19.98 7.93 5.67
N LYS A 323 -21.19 8.10 6.19
CA LYS A 323 -21.85 7.07 7.03
C LYS A 323 -22.10 5.79 6.25
N THR A 324 -22.55 5.89 5.01
CA THR A 324 -22.75 4.74 4.12
C THR A 324 -21.45 4.03 3.81
N GLN A 325 -20.37 4.77 3.56
CA GLN A 325 -19.03 4.20 3.37
C GLN A 325 -18.55 3.44 4.61
N LYS A 326 -18.76 3.98 5.82
CA LYS A 326 -18.49 3.24 7.08
C LYS A 326 -19.26 1.91 7.13
N MET A 327 -20.55 1.91 6.77
CA MET A 327 -21.36 0.69 6.79
C MET A 327 -20.87 -0.37 5.77
N HIS A 328 -20.46 0.06 4.57
CA HIS A 328 -19.85 -0.85 3.60
C HIS A 328 -18.50 -1.38 4.07
N ALA A 329 -17.64 -0.52 4.61
CA ALA A 329 -16.35 -0.90 5.16
C ALA A 329 -16.51 -1.91 6.31
N TYR A 330 -17.45 -1.68 7.23
CA TYR A 330 -17.74 -2.60 8.32
C TYR A 330 -18.17 -3.98 7.83
N ARG A 331 -19.08 -4.06 6.84
CA ARG A 331 -19.49 -5.34 6.23
C ARG A 331 -18.33 -6.04 5.52
N ALA A 332 -17.49 -5.27 4.81
CA ALA A 332 -16.31 -5.81 4.15
C ALA A 332 -15.28 -6.34 5.15
N LEU A 333 -15.09 -5.65 6.28
CA LEU A 333 -14.23 -6.11 7.37
C LEU A 333 -14.77 -7.40 7.99
N LEU A 334 -16.07 -7.50 8.28
CA LEU A 334 -16.68 -8.73 8.79
C LEU A 334 -16.44 -9.92 7.85
N ALA A 335 -16.60 -9.72 6.54
CA ALA A 335 -16.29 -10.75 5.55
C ALA A 335 -14.80 -11.13 5.55
N LYS A 336 -13.89 -10.14 5.60
CA LYS A 336 -12.44 -10.40 5.68
C LYS A 336 -12.05 -11.15 6.94
N LEU A 337 -12.64 -10.83 8.09
CA LEU A 337 -12.40 -11.53 9.35
C LEU A 337 -12.87 -12.98 9.26
N HIS A 338 -14.10 -13.20 8.79
CA HIS A 338 -14.63 -14.56 8.62
C HIS A 338 -13.76 -15.40 7.67
N ASP A 339 -13.34 -14.83 6.54
CA ASP A 339 -12.43 -15.49 5.60
C ASP A 339 -11.09 -15.84 6.24
N ALA A 340 -10.52 -14.93 7.04
CA ALA A 340 -9.23 -15.13 7.69
C ALA A 340 -9.33 -16.19 8.81
N GLU A 341 -10.39 -16.16 9.61
CA GLU A 341 -10.71 -17.17 10.63
C GLU A 341 -10.84 -18.55 10.01
N HIS A 342 -11.68 -18.67 8.98
CA HIS A 342 -11.92 -19.95 8.32
C HIS A 342 -10.67 -20.49 7.64
N ARG A 343 -9.85 -19.64 6.99
CA ARG A 343 -8.57 -20.07 6.41
C ARG A 343 -7.61 -20.60 7.48
N LEU A 344 -7.47 -19.87 8.59
CA LEU A 344 -6.59 -20.27 9.68
C LEU A 344 -7.04 -21.60 10.32
N GLU A 345 -8.34 -21.76 10.58
CA GLU A 345 -8.91 -23.00 11.13
C GLU A 345 -8.69 -24.20 10.20
N VAL A 346 -8.95 -24.01 8.90
CA VAL A 346 -8.74 -25.06 7.89
C VAL A 346 -7.26 -25.41 7.76
N GLU A 347 -6.36 -24.43 7.69
CA GLU A 347 -4.93 -24.70 7.54
C GLU A 347 -4.34 -25.34 8.80
N LEU A 348 -4.83 -25.00 10.01
CA LEU A 348 -4.45 -25.69 11.25
C LEU A 348 -4.80 -27.19 11.20
N ALA A 349 -6.01 -27.54 10.78
CA ALA A 349 -6.41 -28.93 10.62
C ALA A 349 -5.58 -29.64 9.54
N GLN A 350 -5.41 -29.01 8.38
CA GLN A 350 -4.63 -29.56 7.26
C GLN A 350 -3.15 -29.73 7.58
N PHE A 351 -2.57 -28.84 8.40
CA PHE A 351 -1.16 -28.90 8.76
C PHE A 351 -0.83 -30.21 9.47
N GLU A 352 -1.65 -30.63 10.44
CA GLU A 352 -1.44 -31.91 11.14
C GLU A 352 -1.47 -33.11 10.18
N MET A 353 -2.48 -33.16 9.31
CA MET A 353 -2.65 -34.25 8.34
C MET A 353 -1.51 -34.27 7.31
N THR A 354 -1.09 -33.10 6.81
CA THR A 354 0.00 -33.02 5.84
C THR A 354 1.34 -33.42 6.45
N GLN A 355 1.57 -33.16 7.75
CA GLN A 355 2.75 -33.65 8.45
C GLN A 355 2.79 -35.18 8.54
N GLN A 356 1.67 -35.81 8.87
CA GLN A 356 1.56 -37.28 8.88
C GLN A 356 1.76 -37.85 7.47
N MET A 357 1.12 -37.26 6.45
CA MET A 357 1.31 -37.66 5.05
C MET A 357 2.77 -37.53 4.60
N ARG A 358 3.48 -36.48 5.04
CA ARG A 358 4.91 -36.31 4.77
C ARG A 358 5.74 -37.43 5.38
N ALA A 359 5.50 -37.78 6.64
CA ALA A 359 6.23 -38.86 7.30
C ALA A 359 6.02 -40.20 6.58
N ASN A 360 4.77 -40.56 6.29
CA ASN A 360 4.42 -41.78 5.54
C ASN A 360 5.05 -41.79 4.15
N ALA A 361 5.02 -40.65 3.45
CA ALA A 361 5.63 -40.51 2.12
C ALA A 361 7.15 -40.67 2.14
N GLN A 362 7.83 -40.13 3.15
CA GLN A 362 9.29 -40.26 3.30
C GLN A 362 9.71 -41.71 3.58
N GLU A 363 8.97 -42.40 4.45
CA GLU A 363 9.22 -43.81 4.74
C GLU A 363 8.96 -44.70 3.52
N HIS A 364 7.82 -44.50 2.85
CA HIS A 364 7.45 -45.25 1.66
C HIS A 364 8.44 -45.00 0.50
N LEU A 365 8.90 -43.76 0.31
CA LEU A 365 9.93 -43.44 -0.68
C LEU A 365 11.24 -44.17 -0.38
N LYS A 366 11.69 -44.19 0.88
CA LYS A 366 12.92 -44.89 1.29
C LYS A 366 12.83 -46.39 1.02
N MET A 367 11.69 -47.02 1.36
CA MET A 367 11.46 -48.45 1.06
C MET A 367 11.47 -48.72 -0.45
N THR A 368 10.82 -47.86 -1.21
CA THR A 368 10.73 -47.97 -2.68
C THR A 368 12.10 -47.80 -3.35
N GLU A 369 12.94 -46.88 -2.86
CA GLU A 369 14.32 -46.72 -3.31
C GLU A 369 15.15 -47.99 -3.06
N MET A 370 14.99 -48.65 -1.91
CA MET A 370 15.67 -49.91 -1.62
C MET A 370 15.22 -51.04 -2.55
N SER A 371 13.91 -51.23 -2.74
CA SER A 371 13.36 -52.26 -3.63
C SER A 371 13.72 -52.02 -5.10
N PHE A 372 13.75 -50.77 -5.57
CA PHE A 372 14.21 -50.46 -6.94
C PHE A 372 15.70 -50.77 -7.12
N ASN A 373 16.52 -50.44 -6.12
CA ASN A 373 17.95 -50.75 -6.16
C ASN A 373 18.21 -52.27 -6.13
N ALA A 374 17.38 -53.03 -5.41
CA ALA A 374 17.39 -54.49 -5.37
C ALA A 374 16.77 -55.16 -6.61
N GLY A 375 16.13 -54.40 -7.51
CA GLY A 375 15.49 -54.93 -8.72
C GLY A 375 14.12 -55.58 -8.49
N GLU A 376 13.52 -55.40 -7.30
CA GLU A 376 12.21 -55.97 -6.95
C GLU A 376 11.04 -55.21 -7.58
N ILE A 377 11.26 -53.95 -7.98
CA ILE A 377 10.25 -53.11 -8.64
C ILE A 377 10.82 -52.48 -9.91
N ASN A 378 9.93 -52.23 -10.89
CA ASN A 378 10.30 -51.56 -12.14
C ASN A 378 10.41 -50.03 -11.96
N LEU A 379 11.02 -49.36 -12.95
CA LEU A 379 11.22 -47.91 -12.94
C LEU A 379 9.89 -47.12 -12.95
N MET A 380 8.87 -47.64 -13.61
CA MET A 380 7.57 -46.94 -13.73
C MET A 380 6.87 -46.84 -12.36
N ASP A 381 6.86 -47.93 -11.60
CA ASP A 381 6.34 -47.97 -10.24
C ASP A 381 7.17 -47.09 -9.30
N PHE A 382 8.50 -47.14 -9.43
CA PHE A 382 9.39 -46.24 -8.69
C PHE A 382 9.04 -44.76 -8.94
N LEU A 383 8.95 -44.33 -10.20
CA LEU A 383 8.64 -42.95 -10.57
C LEU A 383 7.24 -42.51 -10.10
N ARG A 384 6.26 -43.40 -10.17
CA ARG A 384 4.89 -43.14 -9.69
C ARG A 384 4.89 -42.86 -8.19
N ILE A 385 5.52 -43.74 -7.40
CA ILE A 385 5.60 -43.60 -5.95
C ILE A 385 6.43 -42.37 -5.57
N GLN A 386 7.56 -42.15 -6.23
CA GLN A 386 8.40 -40.98 -6.03
C GLN A 386 7.63 -39.67 -6.26
N THR A 387 6.86 -39.59 -7.34
CA THR A 387 6.03 -38.42 -7.65
C THR A 387 4.97 -38.17 -6.56
N GLN A 388 4.31 -39.21 -6.08
CA GLN A 388 3.34 -39.10 -4.99
C GLN A 388 4.00 -38.66 -3.68
N ALA A 389 5.18 -39.18 -3.38
CA ALA A 389 5.92 -38.84 -2.17
C ALA A 389 6.38 -37.37 -2.17
N TYR A 390 6.97 -36.89 -3.27
CA TYR A 390 7.36 -35.49 -3.39
C TYR A 390 6.16 -34.54 -3.34
N LYS A 391 5.02 -34.92 -3.92
CA LYS A 391 3.78 -34.13 -3.77
C LYS A 391 3.37 -33.98 -2.31
N ALA A 392 3.43 -35.06 -1.51
CA ALA A 392 3.11 -35.00 -0.09
C ALA A 392 4.12 -34.14 0.71
N ILE A 393 5.42 -34.30 0.44
CA ILE A 393 6.49 -33.51 1.07
C ILE A 393 6.32 -32.02 0.76
N LYS A 394 6.09 -31.68 -0.51
CA LYS A 394 5.82 -30.31 -0.97
C LYS A 394 4.60 -29.72 -0.26
N ASN A 395 3.47 -30.45 -0.24
CA ASN A 395 2.24 -29.97 0.38
C ASN A 395 2.43 -29.64 1.87
N ALA A 396 3.17 -30.46 2.62
CA ALA A 396 3.46 -30.23 4.04
C ALA A 396 4.37 -29.01 4.28
N GLN A 397 5.38 -28.82 3.42
CA GLN A 397 6.24 -27.63 3.51
C GLN A 397 5.46 -26.35 3.19
N GLU A 398 4.65 -26.36 2.13
CA GLU A 398 3.79 -25.22 1.81
C GLU A 398 2.76 -24.96 2.91
N SER A 399 2.20 -26.01 3.53
CA SER A 399 1.21 -25.87 4.61
C SER A 399 1.77 -25.14 5.83
N GLY A 400 3.02 -25.43 6.22
CA GLY A 400 3.68 -24.69 7.30
C GLY A 400 3.84 -23.19 7.01
N ILE A 401 4.12 -22.83 5.76
CA ILE A 401 4.23 -21.42 5.34
C ILE A 401 2.85 -20.76 5.28
N ARG A 402 1.85 -21.46 4.73
CA ARG A 402 0.46 -20.96 4.68
C ARG A 402 -0.10 -20.73 6.07
N LEU A 403 0.20 -21.60 7.04
CA LEU A 403 -0.22 -21.42 8.42
C LEU A 403 0.30 -20.09 9.00
N GLN A 404 1.59 -19.80 8.85
CA GLN A 404 2.17 -18.55 9.35
C GLN A 404 1.64 -17.32 8.59
N ARG A 405 1.43 -17.44 7.26
CA ARG A 405 0.74 -16.41 6.47
C ARG A 405 -0.66 -16.14 6.97
N ASP A 406 -1.43 -17.19 7.26
CA ASP A 406 -2.82 -17.06 7.66
C ASP A 406 -2.94 -16.46 9.07
N ILE A 407 -1.96 -16.69 9.96
CA ILE A 407 -1.81 -15.94 11.21
C ILE A 407 -1.61 -14.43 10.96
N ALA A 408 -0.69 -14.06 10.05
CA ALA A 408 -0.45 -12.66 9.72
C ALA A 408 -1.69 -11.99 9.05
N PHE A 409 -2.43 -12.73 8.24
CA PHE A 409 -3.67 -12.25 7.63
C PHE A 409 -4.81 -12.15 8.63
N TYR A 410 -4.87 -13.02 9.63
CA TYR A 410 -5.78 -12.87 10.76
C TYR A 410 -5.48 -11.58 11.52
N ASN A 411 -4.22 -11.34 11.89
CA ASN A 411 -3.78 -10.10 12.55
C ASN A 411 -4.15 -8.86 11.73
N GLN A 412 -3.99 -8.91 10.41
CA GLN A 412 -4.40 -7.85 9.50
C GLN A 412 -5.92 -7.62 9.53
N ALA A 413 -6.73 -8.67 9.54
CA ALA A 413 -8.18 -8.58 9.52
C ALA A 413 -8.77 -8.00 10.82
N VAL A 414 -8.13 -8.25 11.96
CA VAL A 414 -8.50 -7.66 13.26
C VAL A 414 -7.88 -6.27 13.49
N GLY A 415 -7.02 -5.80 12.57
CA GLY A 415 -6.45 -4.46 12.61
C GLY A 415 -5.21 -4.30 13.47
N VAL A 416 -4.50 -5.39 13.77
CA VAL A 416 -3.27 -5.39 14.56
C VAL A 416 -2.05 -5.19 13.66
N MET A 417 -1.23 -4.21 14.03
CA MET A 417 0.06 -3.94 13.40
C MET A 417 1.11 -4.94 13.89
N PRO A 418 2.06 -5.36 13.03
CA PRO A 418 3.19 -6.18 13.45
C PRO A 418 4.22 -5.41 14.27
#